data_AF-A0A0S6UM82-F1
#
_entry.id   AF-A0A0S6UM82-F1
#
_cell.length_a   1.000
_cell.length_b   1.000
_cell.length_c   1.000
_cell.angle_alpha   90.00
_cell.angle_beta   90.00
_cell.angle_gamma   90.00
#
_symmetry.space_group_name_H-M   'P 1'
#
loop_
_entity.id
_entity.type
_entity.pdbx_description
1 polymer ?
#
loop_
_entity_poly.entity_id
_entity_poly.type
_entity_poly.pdbx_seq_one_letter_code
_entity_poly.pdbx_strand_id
1 'polypeptide(L)'
;MRELGSAESGNGPDEINWHDGVLVDLRFSGFEANEPEFTLVVDLYPNDDSSAVRRRYHCVGTGVTRFIMSGDIARLLKNRASGNIDLLRMEFTADTEILVACLFGGTLEVEARSFRLMESTT
;
A
#
# COMPACT_ATOMS: atom_id res chain seq x y z
N MET A 1 11.37 -31.32 -14.19
CA MET A 1 10.56 -30.56 -15.17
C MET A 1 9.12 -30.69 -14.70
N ARG A 2 8.61 -29.68 -13.97
CA ARG A 2 7.22 -29.63 -13.51
C ARG A 2 6.52 -28.54 -14.31
N GLU A 3 5.36 -28.89 -14.83
CA GLU A 3 4.56 -28.10 -15.76
C GLU A 3 4.04 -26.83 -15.09
N LEU A 4 4.15 -25.71 -15.83
CA LEU A 4 3.53 -24.43 -15.51
C LEU A 4 2.06 -24.54 -15.94
N GLY A 5 1.21 -24.92 -14.99
CA GLY A 5 -0.24 -24.92 -15.14
C GLY A 5 -0.86 -23.81 -14.31
N SER A 6 -1.46 -22.85 -15.02
CA SER A 6 -2.57 -21.98 -14.62
C SER A 6 -2.37 -21.02 -13.44
N ALA A 7 -2.34 -19.73 -13.75
CA ALA A 7 -2.57 -18.65 -12.81
C ALA A 7 -3.95 -18.83 -12.16
N GLU A 8 -3.97 -19.31 -10.92
CA GLU A 8 -5.16 -19.24 -10.07
C GLU A 8 -5.23 -17.82 -9.51
N SER A 9 -6.22 -17.06 -10.00
CA SER A 9 -6.65 -15.76 -9.51
C SER A 9 -7.36 -15.90 -8.17
N GLY A 10 -6.62 -16.31 -7.14
CA GLY A 10 -7.10 -16.38 -5.77
C GLY A 10 -6.33 -15.38 -4.91
N ASN A 11 -6.84 -14.15 -4.78
CA ASN A 11 -6.39 -13.25 -3.72
C ASN A 11 -6.70 -13.93 -2.38
N GLY A 12 -5.67 -14.48 -1.74
CA GLY A 12 -5.71 -14.73 -0.31
C GLY A 12 -5.98 -13.41 0.43
N PRO A 13 -6.50 -13.47 1.67
CA PRO A 13 -6.85 -12.28 2.45
C PRO A 13 -5.67 -11.33 2.76
N ASP A 14 -4.43 -11.71 2.43
CA ASP A 14 -3.19 -11.04 2.82
C ASP A 14 -2.32 -10.55 1.64
N GLU A 15 -2.76 -10.70 0.37
CA GLU A 15 -2.00 -10.19 -0.77
C GLU A 15 -2.46 -8.78 -1.15
N ILE A 16 -1.79 -7.78 -0.58
CA ILE A 16 -1.82 -6.42 -1.13
C ILE A 16 -1.12 -6.46 -2.48
N ASN A 17 -1.88 -6.35 -3.57
CA ASN A 17 -1.38 -6.16 -4.92
C ASN A 17 -2.40 -5.32 -5.72
N TRP A 18 -2.15 -4.02 -5.83
CA TRP A 18 -3.07 -3.08 -6.47
C TRP A 18 -2.38 -2.15 -7.46
N HIS A 19 -3.16 -1.71 -8.44
CA HIS A 19 -2.82 -0.64 -9.39
C HIS A 19 -3.96 0.38 -9.46
N ASP A 20 -3.70 1.54 -10.06
CA ASP A 20 -4.68 2.62 -10.31
C ASP A 20 -5.39 3.18 -9.05
N GLY A 21 -4.73 3.05 -7.90
CA GLY A 21 -5.16 3.62 -6.63
C GLY A 21 -4.81 5.11 -6.48
N VAL A 22 -5.37 5.74 -5.45
CA VAL A 22 -5.00 7.10 -5.03
C VAL A 22 -4.37 7.04 -3.66
N LEU A 23 -3.14 7.53 -3.54
CA LEU A 23 -2.52 7.92 -2.29
C LEU A 23 -3.20 9.17 -1.75
N VAL A 24 -3.87 9.04 -0.61
CA VAL A 24 -4.62 10.12 0.04
C VAL A 24 -3.76 10.79 1.11
N ASP A 25 -3.16 10.00 1.99
CA ASP A 25 -2.40 10.50 3.14
C ASP A 25 -1.33 9.52 3.60
N LEU A 26 -0.31 10.06 4.26
CA LEU A 26 0.79 9.32 4.89
C LEU A 26 1.00 9.89 6.28
N ARG A 27 0.93 9.03 7.30
CA ARG A 27 1.19 9.43 8.68
C ARG A 27 2.23 8.53 9.30
N PHE A 28 3.13 9.16 10.04
CA PHE A 28 4.07 8.48 10.92
C PHE A 28 3.83 8.94 12.35
N SER A 29 3.80 8.00 13.29
CA SER A 29 3.56 8.27 14.71
C SER A 29 4.31 7.29 15.60
N GLY A 30 4.13 7.41 16.92
CA GLY A 30 4.72 6.47 17.87
C GLY A 30 6.20 6.72 18.15
N PHE A 31 6.67 7.97 18.04
CA PHE A 31 8.01 8.34 18.51
C PHE A 31 8.04 8.41 20.05
N GLU A 32 9.20 8.15 20.66
CA GLU A 32 9.47 8.04 22.11
C GLU A 32 9.16 6.67 22.75
N ALA A 33 8.42 6.59 23.85
CA ALA A 33 8.17 5.36 24.61
C ALA A 33 7.17 4.39 23.93
N ASN A 34 6.73 4.72 22.71
CA ASN A 34 5.75 3.95 21.95
C ASN A 34 6.43 3.24 20.77
N GLU A 35 5.79 2.19 20.27
CA GLU A 35 6.25 1.47 19.08
C GLU A 35 5.99 2.34 17.82
N PRO A 36 6.98 2.56 16.94
CA PRO A 36 6.80 3.31 15.71
C PRO A 36 5.69 2.72 14.84
N GLU A 37 4.79 3.59 14.37
CA GLU A 37 3.64 3.22 13.55
C GLU A 37 3.61 4.06 12.28
N PHE A 38 3.28 3.41 11.17
CA PHE A 38 3.04 4.02 9.88
C PHE A 38 1.59 3.78 9.47
N THR A 39 0.92 4.81 8.94
CA THR A 39 -0.39 4.68 8.32
C THR A 39 -0.33 5.22 6.90
N LEU A 40 -0.69 4.37 5.93
CA LEU A 40 -0.97 4.72 4.55
C LEU A 40 -2.48 4.79 4.36
N VAL A 41 -3.00 5.92 3.89
CA VAL A 41 -4.41 6.06 3.51
C VAL A 41 -4.52 6.09 2.00
N VAL A 42 -5.31 5.18 1.45
CA VAL A 42 -5.47 5.01 0.00
C VAL A 42 -6.94 4.85 -0.39
N ASP A 43 -7.30 5.36 -1.56
CA ASP A 43 -8.56 5.02 -2.21
C ASP A 43 -8.28 3.99 -3.32
N LEU A 44 -8.89 2.80 -3.22
CA LEU A 44 -8.64 1.63 -4.08
C LEU A 44 -9.96 1.09 -4.63
N TYR A 45 -9.91 0.43 -5.79
CA TYR A 45 -11.07 -0.35 -6.25
C TYR A 45 -11.24 -1.58 -5.35
N PRO A 46 -12.47 -1.91 -4.91
CA PRO A 46 -12.70 -3.02 -3.97
C PRO A 46 -12.46 -4.41 -4.60
N ASN A 47 -12.33 -4.46 -5.92
CA ASN A 47 -12.09 -5.63 -6.76
C ASN A 47 -11.48 -5.17 -8.09
N ASP A 48 -11.13 -6.10 -8.97
CA ASP A 48 -10.57 -5.81 -10.31
C ASP A 48 -11.57 -5.07 -11.25
N ASP A 49 -12.76 -4.75 -10.76
CA ASP A 49 -13.76 -3.97 -11.49
C ASP A 49 -13.46 -2.47 -11.38
N SER A 50 -12.70 -1.97 -12.34
CA SER A 50 -12.40 -0.54 -12.49
C SER A 50 -13.63 0.36 -12.75
N SER A 51 -14.83 -0.22 -12.96
CA SER A 51 -16.08 0.53 -13.04
C SER A 51 -16.71 0.81 -11.66
N ALA A 52 -16.25 0.13 -10.60
CA ALA A 52 -16.67 0.38 -9.24
C ALA A 52 -16.11 1.73 -8.71
N VAL A 53 -16.76 2.33 -7.73
CA VAL A 53 -16.21 3.52 -7.07
C VAL A 53 -15.10 3.09 -6.12
N ARG A 54 -13.97 3.80 -6.14
CA ARG A 54 -12.87 3.59 -5.18
C ARG A 54 -13.38 3.74 -3.75
N ARG A 55 -12.94 2.86 -2.85
CA ARG A 55 -13.22 2.91 -1.42
C ARG A 55 -11.94 3.24 -0.66
N ARG A 56 -12.09 3.85 0.51
CA ARG A 56 -10.96 4.23 1.35
C ARG A 56 -10.49 3.08 2.21
N TYR A 57 -9.19 2.90 2.29
CA TYR A 57 -8.53 1.92 3.15
C TYR A 57 -7.42 2.59 3.95
N HIS A 58 -7.21 2.07 5.16
CA HIS A 58 -6.06 2.37 6.01
C HIS A 58 -5.17 1.13 6.07
N CYS A 59 -3.93 1.27 5.60
CA CYS A 59 -2.88 0.28 5.78
C CYS A 59 -1.98 0.73 6.92
N VAL A 60 -2.04 0.04 8.06
CA VAL A 60 -1.30 0.39 9.29
C VAL A 60 -0.16 -0.59 9.48
N GLY A 61 1.08 -0.10 9.48
CA GLY A 61 2.30 -0.85 9.80
C GLY A 61 2.74 -0.60 11.24
N THR A 62 2.93 -1.65 12.03
CA THR A 62 3.39 -1.56 13.44
C THR A 62 4.82 -2.07 13.61
N GLY A 63 5.59 -1.46 14.49
CA GLY A 63 7.00 -1.81 14.68
C GLY A 63 7.84 -1.43 13.46
N VAL A 64 7.65 -0.22 12.96
CA VAL A 64 8.33 0.27 11.73
C VAL A 64 9.83 0.39 11.97
N THR A 65 10.62 -0.31 11.16
CA THR A 65 12.09 -0.32 11.24
C THR A 65 12.74 0.50 10.12
N ARG A 66 12.05 0.66 8.99
CA ARG A 66 12.54 1.41 7.83
C ARG A 66 11.40 2.14 7.12
N PHE A 67 11.68 3.38 6.72
CA PHE A 67 10.80 4.18 5.88
C PHE A 67 11.64 4.94 4.86
N ILE A 68 11.33 4.75 3.57
CA ILE A 68 11.92 5.49 2.47
C ILE A 68 10.79 6.05 1.62
N MET A 69 10.84 7.35 1.38
CA MET A 69 9.97 8.01 0.42
C MET A 69 10.79 8.92 -0.48
N SER A 70 10.53 8.85 -1.78
CA SER A 70 11.06 9.78 -2.76
C SER A 70 9.92 10.25 -3.65
N GLY A 71 9.95 11.51 -4.09
CA GLY A 71 8.95 11.95 -5.05
C GLY A 71 8.98 13.42 -5.41
N ASP A 72 8.38 13.69 -6.56
CA ASP A 72 8.03 15.01 -7.08
C ASP A 72 6.59 15.34 -6.65
N ILE A 73 6.48 16.25 -5.69
CA ILE A 73 5.19 16.69 -5.14
C ILE A 73 4.26 17.23 -6.23
N ALA A 74 4.77 17.92 -7.25
CA ALA A 74 3.94 18.47 -8.32
C ALA A 74 3.28 17.36 -9.14
N ARG A 75 4.00 16.25 -9.39
CA ARG A 75 3.45 15.07 -10.08
C ARG A 75 2.44 14.32 -9.21
N LEU A 76 2.74 14.13 -7.93
CA LEU A 76 1.81 13.48 -6.99
C LEU A 76 0.48 14.24 -6.89
N LEU A 77 0.54 15.58 -6.81
CA LEU A 77 -0.64 16.44 -6.75
C LEU A 77 -1.42 16.49 -8.05
N LYS A 78 -0.75 16.47 -9.21
CA LYS A 78 -1.39 16.46 -10.53
C LYS A 78 -2.32 15.25 -10.71
N ASN A 79 -1.93 14.11 -10.17
CA ASN A 79 -2.61 12.82 -10.36
C ASN A 79 -3.53 12.42 -9.20
N ARG A 80 -3.71 13.29 -8.19
CA ARG A 80 -4.46 12.97 -6.96
C ARG A 80 -5.95 12.59 -7.17
N ALA A 81 -6.53 12.91 -8.34
CA ALA A 81 -7.92 12.58 -8.66
C ALA A 81 -8.04 11.40 -9.65
N SER A 82 -7.06 11.23 -10.53
CA SER A 82 -7.06 10.20 -11.57
C SER A 82 -6.52 8.85 -11.08
N GLY A 83 -5.76 8.84 -9.99
CA GLY A 83 -4.95 7.70 -9.57
C GLY A 83 -3.47 8.09 -9.66
N ASN A 84 -2.73 7.94 -8.56
CA ASN A 84 -1.32 8.26 -8.49
C ASN A 84 -0.47 7.08 -7.97
N ILE A 85 -1.08 5.90 -7.78
CA ILE A 85 -0.42 4.63 -7.47
C ILE A 85 -0.36 3.81 -8.77
N ASP A 86 0.85 3.54 -9.22
CA ASP A 86 1.13 2.64 -10.34
C ASP A 86 1.10 1.18 -9.86
N LEU A 87 1.74 0.93 -8.72
CA LEU A 87 1.78 -0.38 -8.08
C LEU A 87 1.81 -0.21 -6.56
N LEU A 88 1.05 -1.00 -5.83
CA LEU A 88 1.12 -1.14 -4.38
C LEU A 88 1.15 -2.63 -4.05
N ARG A 89 2.23 -3.08 -3.43
CA ARG A 89 2.41 -4.50 -3.11
C ARG A 89 3.00 -4.74 -1.73
N MET A 90 2.73 -5.91 -1.16
CA MET A 90 3.44 -6.42 0.01
C MET A 90 4.50 -7.42 -0.40
N GLU A 91 5.67 -7.31 0.21
CA GLU A 91 6.77 -8.28 0.16
C GLU A 91 7.03 -8.78 1.60
N PHE A 92 7.57 -9.98 1.73
CA PHE A 92 7.72 -10.64 3.04
C PHE A 92 9.16 -11.10 3.26
N THR A 93 9.68 -10.87 4.46
CA THR A 93 10.91 -11.48 4.95
C THR A 93 10.59 -12.61 5.94
N ALA A 94 11.61 -13.18 6.59
CA ALA A 94 11.38 -14.16 7.65
C ALA A 94 10.71 -13.54 8.90
N ASP A 95 10.95 -12.25 9.16
CA ASP A 95 10.62 -11.60 10.43
C ASP A 95 9.79 -10.31 10.27
N THR A 96 9.69 -9.77 9.05
CA THR A 96 9.08 -8.47 8.75
C THR A 96 8.30 -8.50 7.43
N GLU A 97 7.45 -7.50 7.27
CA GLU A 97 6.69 -7.21 6.06
C GLU A 97 7.19 -5.90 5.45
N ILE A 98 7.20 -5.80 4.11
CA ILE A 98 7.67 -4.64 3.37
C ILE A 98 6.57 -4.18 2.41
N LEU A 99 6.00 -3.01 2.69
CA LEU A 99 5.05 -2.35 1.80
C LEU A 99 5.81 -1.52 0.77
N VAL A 100 5.60 -1.81 -0.51
CA VAL A 100 6.21 -1.07 -1.63
C VAL A 100 5.11 -0.40 -2.45
N ALA A 101 5.19 0.92 -2.61
CA ALA A 101 4.35 1.68 -3.51
C ALA A 101 5.18 2.40 -4.59
N CYS A 102 4.92 2.08 -5.85
CA CYS A 102 5.35 2.89 -6.99
C CYS A 102 4.27 3.92 -7.29
N LEU A 103 4.65 5.19 -7.30
CA LEU A 103 3.75 6.31 -7.49
C LEU A 103 4.04 7.00 -8.83
N PHE A 104 3.01 7.56 -9.47
CA PHE A 104 3.18 8.45 -10.61
C PHE A 104 3.79 9.79 -10.16
N GLY A 105 5.11 9.76 -9.92
CA GLY A 105 5.86 10.86 -9.32
C GLY A 105 6.73 10.46 -8.14
N GLY A 106 6.93 9.18 -7.81
CA GLY A 106 7.77 8.80 -6.68
C GLY A 106 7.73 7.34 -6.30
N THR A 107 8.32 7.03 -5.14
CA THR A 107 8.29 5.71 -4.52
C THR A 107 8.12 5.83 -3.01
N LEU A 108 7.53 4.80 -2.42
CA LEU A 108 7.40 4.60 -0.99
C LEU A 108 7.80 3.15 -0.68
N GLU A 109 8.62 2.96 0.34
CA GLU A 109 8.97 1.65 0.88
C GLU A 109 8.93 1.75 2.41
N VAL A 110 8.18 0.85 3.04
CA VAL A 110 8.07 0.79 4.51
C VAL A 110 8.25 -0.64 4.96
N GLU A 111 9.18 -0.86 5.89
CA GLU A 111 9.37 -2.14 6.56
C GLU A 111 8.82 -2.07 7.99
N ALA A 112 7.98 -3.03 8.35
CA ALA A 112 7.35 -3.11 9.65
C ALA A 112 7.25 -4.59 10.10
N ARG A 113 7.00 -4.82 11.39
CA ARG A 113 6.76 -6.18 11.90
C ARG A 113 5.50 -6.78 11.29
N SER A 114 4.46 -5.96 11.11
CA SER A 114 3.22 -6.36 10.45
C SER A 114 2.46 -5.18 9.89
N PHE A 115 1.69 -5.42 8.83
CA PHE A 115 0.71 -4.51 8.27
C PHE A 115 -0.71 -5.05 8.45
N ARG A 116 -1.66 -4.12 8.56
CA ARG A 116 -3.09 -4.43 8.52
C ARG A 116 -3.80 -3.46 7.60
N LEU A 117 -4.48 -4.00 6.59
CA LEU A 117 -5.41 -3.24 5.76
C LEU A 117 -6.82 -3.27 6.35
N MET A 118 -7.46 -2.12 6.44
CA MET A 118 -8.85 -1.99 6.89
C MET A 118 -9.59 -1.02 5.98
N GLU A 119 -10.75 -1.42 5.46
CA GLU A 119 -11.67 -0.49 4.79
C GLU A 119 -12.18 0.54 5.81
N SER A 120 -12.16 1.83 5.46
CA SER A 120 -12.78 2.87 6.28
C SER A 120 -14.29 2.65 6.27
N THR A 121 -14.85 2.28 7.43
CA THR A 121 -16.29 2.38 7.65
C THR A 121 -16.62 3.85 7.89
N THR A 122 -17.08 4.56 6.87
CA THR A 122 -17.85 5.80 7.07
C THR A 122 -19.14 5.52 7.82
#